data_AF-A0A7X6ZD28-F1
#
_entry.id   AF-A0A7X6ZD28-F1
#
_cell.length_a   1.000
_cell.length_b   1.000
_cell.length_c   1.000
_cell.angle_alpha   90.00
_cell.angle_beta   90.00
_cell.angle_gamma   90.00
#
_symmetry.space_group_name_H-M   'P 1'
#
loop_
_entity.id
_entity.type
_entity.pdbx_description
1 polymer ?
#
loop_
_entity_poly.entity_id
_entity_poly.type
_entity_poly.pdbx_seq_one_letter_code
_entity_poly.pdbx_strand_id
1 'polypeptide(L)'
;MNYLIYPIYNGSFTVGMGNTDFFPDVKNIPSYAFLIVQSNTGKAVLIDTGFSQSYIPGVGSTSVRTENNHMDTALAKLGFKAQDIETVVMTHLHWDHTGSLASFSHARIYVQAEEIRSLIHLPVREECSFCPSHWLPCLKQLELLEGSSEILPGLKVLFTGGHTAG
;
A
#
# COMPACT_ATOMS: atom_id res chain seq x y z
N MET A 1 16.00 16.15 -12.92
CA MET A 1 15.40 14.83 -13.18
C MET A 1 13.90 15.02 -13.23
N ASN A 2 13.23 14.43 -14.22
CA ASN A 2 11.79 14.57 -14.38
C ASN A 2 11.13 13.21 -14.08
N TYR A 3 9.99 13.26 -13.41
CA TYR A 3 9.19 12.10 -13.07
C TYR A 3 7.80 12.26 -13.67
N LEU A 4 7.23 11.16 -14.16
CA LEU A 4 5.81 11.04 -14.48
C LEU A 4 5.13 10.29 -13.34
N ILE A 5 4.00 10.80 -12.86
CA ILE A 5 3.26 10.21 -11.75
C ILE A 5 1.90 9.75 -12.27
N TYR A 6 1.61 8.46 -12.11
CA TYR A 6 0.37 7.85 -12.55
C TYR A 6 -0.42 7.36 -11.34
N PRO A 7 -1.57 7.95 -11.02
CA PRO A 7 -2.47 7.39 -10.03
C PRO A 7 -3.09 6.10 -10.57
N ILE A 8 -3.03 5.04 -9.77
CA ILE A 8 -3.61 3.73 -10.07
C ILE A 8 -4.81 3.54 -9.15
N TYR A 9 -6.02 3.61 -9.72
CA TYR A 9 -7.24 3.28 -8.99
C TYR A 9 -7.37 1.76 -8.83
N ASN A 10 -7.34 1.28 -7.59
CA ASN A 10 -7.40 -0.15 -7.25
C ASN A 10 -8.81 -0.63 -6.88
N GLY A 11 -9.83 0.21 -7.05
CA GLY A 11 -11.21 -0.09 -6.68
C GLY A 11 -11.64 0.66 -5.42
N SER A 12 -12.79 0.29 -4.86
CA SER A 12 -13.30 0.88 -3.63
C SER A 12 -13.78 -0.19 -2.65
N PHE A 13 -13.86 0.19 -1.38
CA PHE A 13 -14.34 -0.68 -0.32
C PHE A 13 -15.23 0.06 0.67
N THR A 14 -15.99 -0.71 1.43
CA THR A 14 -16.78 -0.26 2.57
C THR A 14 -16.33 -1.03 3.79
N VAL A 15 -15.95 -0.31 4.85
CA VAL A 15 -15.67 -0.90 6.15
C VAL A 15 -16.94 -0.86 6.98
N GLY A 16 -17.53 -2.03 7.18
CA GLY A 16 -18.74 -2.23 7.98
C GLY A 16 -18.42 -2.28 9.46
N MET A 17 -19.19 -1.53 10.25
CA MET A 17 -19.05 -1.48 11.71
C MET A 17 -20.25 -2.15 12.40
N GLY A 18 -20.92 -3.06 11.69
CA GLY A 18 -22.06 -3.82 12.18
C GLY A 18 -23.37 -3.03 12.28
N ASN A 19 -23.49 -1.88 11.58
CA ASN A 19 -24.68 -1.01 11.64
C ASN A 19 -25.10 -0.65 13.08
N THR A 20 -24.16 -0.18 13.90
CA THR A 20 -24.47 0.35 15.23
C THR A 20 -24.72 1.85 15.17
N ASP A 21 -25.55 2.38 16.08
CA ASP A 21 -25.84 3.83 16.15
C ASP A 21 -24.61 4.70 16.49
N PHE A 22 -23.53 4.08 16.97
CA PHE A 22 -22.32 4.76 17.45
C PHE A 22 -21.19 4.78 16.42
N PHE A 23 -21.12 3.78 15.54
CA PHE A 23 -20.11 3.67 14.51
C PHE A 23 -20.78 3.36 13.17
N PRO A 24 -21.06 4.37 12.34
CA PRO A 24 -21.61 4.13 11.01
C PRO A 24 -20.55 3.47 10.12
N ASP A 25 -21.02 2.66 9.16
CA ASP A 25 -20.16 2.14 8.10
C ASP A 25 -19.48 3.29 7.35
N VAL A 26 -18.20 3.12 7.03
CA VAL A 26 -17.48 4.05 6.15
C VAL A 26 -17.55 3.49 4.74
N LYS A 27 -18.36 4.13 3.89
CA LYS A 27 -18.78 3.58 2.59
C LYS A 27 -17.98 4.15 1.43
N ASN A 28 -17.77 3.32 0.40
CA ASN A 28 -17.20 3.71 -0.89
C ASN A 28 -15.85 4.44 -0.81
N ILE A 29 -14.97 3.99 0.09
CA ILE A 29 -13.60 4.51 0.21
C ILE A 29 -12.83 4.10 -1.05
N PRO A 30 -12.31 5.05 -1.84
CA PRO A 30 -11.51 4.71 -3.01
C PRO A 30 -10.07 4.35 -2.58
N SER A 31 -9.53 3.29 -3.16
CA SER A 31 -8.14 2.88 -2.96
C SER A 31 -7.28 3.28 -4.16
N TYR A 32 -6.13 3.89 -3.86
CA TYR A 32 -5.14 4.29 -4.86
C TYR A 32 -3.75 3.81 -4.50
N ALA A 33 -3.01 3.41 -5.53
CA ALA A 33 -1.55 3.34 -5.51
C ALA A 33 -1.00 4.39 -6.50
N PHE A 34 0.30 4.63 -6.48
CA PHE A 34 0.93 5.57 -7.41
C PHE A 34 2.15 4.97 -8.07
N LEU A 35 2.19 4.97 -9.39
CA LEU A 35 3.38 4.60 -10.15
C LEU A 35 4.16 5.86 -10.53
N ILE A 36 5.39 5.95 -10.07
CA ILE A 36 6.30 7.05 -10.36
C ILE A 36 7.38 6.56 -11.32
N VAL A 37 7.45 7.14 -12.52
CA VAL A 37 8.35 6.71 -13.59
C VAL A 37 9.39 7.80 -13.87
N GLN A 38 10.67 7.45 -13.79
CA GLN A 38 11.78 8.32 -14.21
C GLN A 38 11.75 8.52 -15.72
N SER A 39 11.57 9.75 -16.20
CA SER A 39 11.37 10.02 -17.63
C SER A 39 12.57 9.66 -18.51
N ASN A 40 13.78 9.67 -17.96
CA ASN A 40 15.02 9.42 -18.70
C ASN A 40 15.45 7.94 -18.72
N THR A 41 15.06 7.16 -17.72
CA THR A 41 15.49 5.76 -17.57
C THR A 41 14.36 4.76 -17.74
N GLY A 42 13.10 5.21 -17.62
CA GLY A 42 11.93 4.33 -17.56
C GLY A 42 11.81 3.54 -16.26
N LYS A 43 12.73 3.72 -15.28
CA LYS A 43 12.65 3.04 -14.00
C LYS A 43 11.43 3.51 -13.21
N ALA A 44 10.73 2.55 -12.61
CA ALA A 44 9.50 2.80 -11.89
C ALA A 44 9.64 2.52 -10.39
N VAL A 45 8.98 3.36 -9.60
CA VAL A 45 8.76 3.20 -8.16
C VAL A 45 7.26 3.12 -7.95
N LEU A 46 6.81 2.09 -7.22
CA LEU A 46 5.41 1.95 -6.85
C LEU A 46 5.19 2.41 -5.41
N ILE A 47 4.23 3.30 -5.18
CA ILE A 47 3.81 3.74 -3.85
C ILE A 47 2.52 3.01 -3.51
N ASP A 48 2.56 2.20 -2.45
CA ASP A 48 1.53 1.26 -2.02
C ASP A 48 1.09 0.25 -3.09
N THR A 49 0.31 -0.72 -2.68
CA THR A 49 -0.11 -1.86 -3.54
C THR A 49 -1.63 -2.12 -3.48
N GLY A 50 -2.38 -1.14 -2.96
CA GLY A 50 -3.82 -1.18 -2.83
C GLY A 50 -4.30 -2.25 -1.84
N PHE A 51 -5.55 -2.69 -1.99
CA PHE A 51 -6.19 -3.63 -1.09
C PHE A 51 -6.41 -5.01 -1.73
N SER A 52 -6.60 -6.03 -0.89
CA SER A 52 -7.04 -7.35 -1.35
C SER A 52 -8.53 -7.56 -1.03
N GLN A 53 -9.31 -8.02 -2.01
CA GLN A 53 -10.71 -8.39 -1.77
C GLN A 53 -10.84 -9.63 -0.86
N SER A 54 -9.75 -10.37 -0.62
CA SER A 54 -9.74 -11.50 0.31
C SER A 54 -9.73 -11.08 1.78
N TYR A 55 -9.43 -9.82 2.08
CA TYR A 55 -9.38 -9.31 3.44
C TYR A 55 -9.86 -7.86 3.48
N ILE A 56 -11.08 -7.67 3.98
CA ILE A 56 -11.65 -6.36 4.29
C ILE A 56 -12.23 -6.49 5.70
N PRO A 57 -11.63 -5.84 6.71
CA PRO A 57 -12.04 -6.01 8.10
C PRO A 57 -13.42 -5.40 8.33
N GLY A 58 -14.11 -5.90 9.36
CA GLY A 58 -15.43 -5.41 9.75
C GLY A 58 -16.60 -6.28 9.27
N VAL A 59 -17.65 -6.34 10.08
CA VAL A 59 -18.85 -7.13 9.77
C VAL A 59 -19.68 -6.37 8.73
N GLY A 60 -20.00 -7.05 7.63
CA GLY A 60 -20.75 -6.45 6.52
C GLY A 60 -19.90 -5.62 5.56
N SER A 61 -18.57 -5.66 5.71
CA SER A 61 -17.65 -5.00 4.79
C SER A 61 -17.74 -5.57 3.38
N THR A 62 -17.55 -4.70 2.39
CA THR A 62 -17.68 -5.05 0.97
C THR A 62 -16.61 -4.34 0.14
N SER A 63 -16.43 -4.78 -1.10
CA SER A 63 -15.62 -4.07 -2.09
C SER A 63 -16.22 -4.12 -3.48
N VAL A 64 -15.80 -3.16 -4.29
CA VAL A 64 -16.05 -3.11 -5.71
C VAL A 64 -14.70 -2.95 -6.41
N ARG A 65 -14.31 -3.97 -7.16
CA ARG A 65 -13.13 -3.95 -8.02
C ARG A 65 -13.46 -4.63 -9.34
N THR A 66 -13.15 -3.96 -10.44
CA THR A 66 -13.23 -4.57 -11.77
C THR A 66 -11.88 -5.14 -12.16
N GLU A 67 -11.83 -6.09 -13.11
CA GLU A 67 -10.57 -6.62 -13.68
C GLU A 67 -9.58 -5.50 -14.05
N ASN A 68 -10.11 -4.40 -14.58
CA ASN A 68 -9.35 -3.22 -14.99
C ASN A 68 -8.61 -2.50 -13.85
N ASN A 69 -8.98 -2.76 -12.60
CA ASN A 69 -8.43 -2.15 -11.38
C ASN A 69 -7.52 -3.10 -10.59
N HIS A 70 -7.40 -4.36 -11.01
CA HIS A 70 -6.38 -5.24 -10.44
C HIS A 70 -4.98 -4.66 -10.72
N MET A 71 -4.08 -4.79 -9.75
CA MET A 71 -2.76 -4.14 -9.80
C MET A 71 -1.97 -4.53 -11.05
N ASP A 72 -1.95 -5.82 -11.40
CA ASP A 72 -1.29 -6.36 -12.58
C ASP A 72 -1.87 -5.78 -13.89
N THR A 73 -3.20 -5.74 -14.00
CA THR A 73 -3.90 -5.21 -15.17
C THR A 73 -3.73 -3.69 -15.28
N ALA A 74 -3.75 -2.98 -14.15
CA ALA A 74 -3.55 -1.54 -14.12
C ALA A 74 -2.12 -1.16 -14.51
N LEU A 75 -1.10 -1.87 -14.00
CA LEU A 75 0.29 -1.71 -14.42
C LEU A 75 0.47 -2.03 -15.91
N ALA A 76 -0.15 -3.11 -16.40
CA ALA A 76 -0.03 -3.52 -17.80
C ALA A 76 -0.55 -2.44 -18.77
N LYS A 77 -1.60 -1.70 -18.40
CA LYS A 77 -2.09 -0.55 -19.19
C LYS A 77 -1.11 0.61 -19.27
N LEU A 78 -0.25 0.74 -18.26
CA LEU A 78 0.83 1.72 -18.22
C LEU A 78 2.12 1.19 -18.87
N GLY A 79 2.10 -0.04 -19.39
CA GLY A 79 3.24 -0.68 -20.03
C GLY A 79 4.20 -1.40 -19.08
N PHE A 80 3.79 -1.66 -17.83
CA PHE A 80 4.61 -2.32 -16.81
C PHE A 80 4.04 -3.67 -16.42
N LYS A 81 4.92 -4.62 -16.12
CA LYS A 81 4.61 -5.83 -15.37
C LYS A 81 5.06 -5.66 -13.93
N ALA A 82 4.55 -6.49 -13.03
CA ALA A 82 4.99 -6.48 -11.63
C ALA A 82 6.52 -6.68 -11.52
N GLN A 83 7.11 -7.50 -12.39
CA GLN A 83 8.56 -7.79 -12.43
C GLN A 83 9.43 -6.60 -12.86
N ASP A 84 8.83 -5.58 -13.47
CA ASP A 84 9.55 -4.37 -13.89
C ASP A 84 9.69 -3.37 -12.73
N ILE A 85 8.99 -3.60 -11.61
CA ILE A 85 8.99 -2.73 -10.44
C ILE A 85 10.10 -3.15 -9.48
N GLU A 86 11.26 -2.51 -9.61
CA GLU A 86 12.44 -2.80 -8.76
C GLU A 86 12.32 -2.19 -7.35
N THR A 87 11.44 -1.22 -7.15
CA THR A 87 11.28 -0.48 -5.89
C THR A 87 9.81 -0.24 -5.57
N VAL A 88 9.42 -0.59 -4.35
CA VAL A 88 8.13 -0.29 -3.75
C VAL A 88 8.36 0.56 -2.51
N VAL A 89 7.49 1.54 -2.26
CA VAL A 89 7.46 2.31 -1.02
C VAL A 89 6.10 2.09 -0.39
N MET A 90 6.09 1.57 0.82
CA MET A 90 4.89 1.46 1.63
C MET A 90 4.72 2.73 2.44
N THR A 91 3.57 3.37 2.32
CA THR A 91 3.22 4.50 3.19
C THR A 91 3.06 4.01 4.63
N HIS A 92 2.38 2.88 4.81
CA HIS A 92 2.26 2.13 6.06
C HIS A 92 1.76 0.70 5.76
N LEU A 93 1.57 -0.14 6.79
CA LEU A 93 1.30 -1.58 6.63
C LEU A 93 -0.17 -2.00 6.83
N HIS A 94 -1.11 -1.06 6.75
CA HIS A 94 -2.52 -1.42 6.76
C HIS A 94 -2.92 -2.27 5.55
N TRP A 95 -3.99 -3.03 5.73
CA TRP A 95 -4.47 -4.03 4.77
C TRP A 95 -4.83 -3.44 3.39
N ASP A 96 -5.28 -2.20 3.36
CA ASP A 96 -5.73 -1.48 2.16
C ASP A 96 -4.60 -0.78 1.38
N HIS A 97 -3.38 -0.85 1.91
CA HIS A 97 -2.15 -0.40 1.26
C HIS A 97 -1.28 -1.57 0.79
N THR A 98 -1.40 -2.73 1.44
CA THR A 98 -0.48 -3.88 1.28
C THR A 98 -1.03 -5.01 0.39
N GLY A 99 -2.27 -4.91 -0.09
CA GLY A 99 -3.05 -5.98 -0.71
C GLY A 99 -2.40 -6.75 -1.86
N SER A 100 -1.49 -6.12 -2.61
CA SER A 100 -0.77 -6.79 -3.70
C SER A 100 0.74 -6.91 -3.45
N LEU A 101 1.22 -6.61 -2.24
CA LEU A 101 2.66 -6.51 -1.95
C LEU A 101 3.42 -7.81 -2.20
N ALA A 102 2.80 -8.96 -1.95
CA ALA A 102 3.41 -10.27 -2.22
C ALA A 102 3.80 -10.48 -3.70
N SER A 103 3.12 -9.81 -4.65
CA SER A 103 3.46 -9.84 -6.09
C SER A 103 4.79 -9.14 -6.40
N PHE A 104 5.30 -8.35 -5.46
CA PHE A 104 6.55 -7.59 -5.55
C PHE A 104 7.64 -8.12 -4.61
N SER A 105 7.58 -9.41 -4.25
CA SER A 105 8.58 -10.08 -3.39
C SER A 105 10.00 -10.16 -3.96
N HIS A 106 10.23 -9.65 -5.18
CA HIS A 106 11.55 -9.47 -5.79
C HIS A 106 12.07 -8.03 -5.67
N ALA A 107 11.19 -7.06 -5.40
CA ALA A 107 11.52 -5.65 -5.32
C ALA A 107 12.17 -5.31 -3.99
N ARG A 108 12.89 -4.18 -3.96
CA ARG A 108 13.24 -3.51 -2.71
C ARG A 108 12.01 -2.80 -2.16
N ILE A 109 11.71 -2.98 -0.88
CA ILE A 109 10.50 -2.41 -0.27
C ILE A 109 10.89 -1.45 0.85
N TYR A 110 10.73 -0.15 0.63
CA TYR A 110 10.95 0.84 1.67
C TYR A 110 9.73 0.95 2.58
N VAL A 111 9.97 0.99 3.89
CA VAL A 111 8.95 1.24 4.93
C VAL A 111 9.62 1.89 6.14
N GLN A 112 8.90 2.70 6.93
CA GLN A 112 9.47 3.28 8.14
C GLN A 112 9.80 2.20 9.17
N ALA A 113 10.95 2.32 9.82
CA ALA A 113 11.36 1.43 10.90
C ALA A 113 10.35 1.44 12.05
N GLU A 114 9.76 2.61 12.32
CA GLU A 114 8.76 2.80 13.37
C GLU A 114 7.47 2.02 13.09
N GLU A 115 7.09 1.88 11.82
CA GLU A 115 5.94 1.05 11.42
C GLU A 115 6.14 -0.40 11.90
N ILE A 116 7.33 -0.97 11.70
CA ILE A 116 7.66 -2.34 12.13
C ILE A 116 7.80 -2.43 13.66
N ARG A 117 8.47 -1.47 14.30
CA ARG A 117 8.67 -1.47 15.76
C ARG A 117 7.35 -1.42 16.51
N SER A 118 6.42 -0.60 16.03
CA SER A 118 5.12 -0.41 16.67
C SER A 118 4.28 -1.69 16.72
N LEU A 119 4.51 -2.64 15.80
CA LEU A 119 3.80 -3.92 15.77
C LEU A 119 3.98 -4.74 17.06
N ILE A 120 5.10 -4.54 17.78
CA ILE A 120 5.38 -5.22 19.07
C ILE A 120 4.40 -4.77 20.17
N HIS A 121 3.88 -3.55 20.04
CA HIS A 121 2.96 -2.93 21.00
C HIS A 121 1.60 -2.62 20.35
N LEU A 122 1.26 -3.33 19.28
CA LEU A 122 0.03 -3.09 18.54
C LEU A 122 -1.19 -3.30 19.46
N PRO A 123 -2.06 -2.29 19.65
CA PRO A 123 -3.28 -2.49 20.41
C PRO A 123 -4.18 -3.52 19.72
N VAL A 124 -4.81 -4.42 20.49
CA VAL A 124 -5.69 -5.47 19.95
C VAL A 124 -6.76 -4.93 18.99
N ARG A 125 -7.29 -3.73 19.26
CA ARG A 125 -8.29 -3.09 18.40
C ARG A 125 -7.77 -2.69 17.01
N GLU A 126 -6.46 -2.52 16.86
CA GLU A 126 -5.80 -2.14 15.61
C GLU A 126 -5.37 -3.39 14.81
N GLU A 127 -5.37 -4.59 15.41
CA GLU A 127 -4.90 -5.81 14.72
C GLU A 127 -5.65 -6.06 13.41
N CYS A 128 -6.95 -5.76 13.37
CA CYS A 128 -7.76 -5.94 12.17
C CYS A 128 -7.41 -4.94 11.06
N SER A 129 -6.76 -3.82 11.37
CA SER A 129 -6.25 -2.84 10.42
C SER A 129 -5.03 -3.35 9.63
N PHE A 130 -4.43 -4.48 10.03
CA PHE A 130 -3.30 -5.10 9.34
C PHE A 130 -3.71 -6.42 8.70
N CYS A 131 -2.97 -6.84 7.69
CA CYS A 131 -3.06 -8.19 7.14
C CYS A 131 -1.64 -8.76 6.95
N PRO A 132 -1.07 -9.44 7.97
CA PRO A 132 0.33 -9.89 7.93
C PRO A 132 0.66 -10.77 6.71
N SER A 133 -0.29 -11.55 6.19
CA SER A 133 -0.07 -12.39 5.01
C SER A 133 0.27 -11.59 3.75
N HIS A 134 -0.08 -10.30 3.69
CA HIS A 134 0.26 -9.42 2.57
C HIS A 134 1.76 -9.10 2.51
N TRP A 135 2.42 -8.94 3.66
CA TRP A 135 3.79 -8.39 3.73
C TRP A 135 4.80 -9.32 4.42
N LEU A 136 4.38 -10.28 5.24
CA LEU A 136 5.27 -11.28 5.84
C LEU A 136 6.13 -12.06 4.80
N PRO A 137 5.59 -12.46 3.62
CA PRO A 137 6.41 -13.08 2.58
C PRO A 137 7.54 -12.19 2.05
N CYS A 138 7.41 -10.88 2.24
CA CYS A 138 8.34 -9.86 1.77
C CYS A 138 9.28 -9.33 2.87
N LEU A 139 9.33 -9.95 4.06
CA LEU A 139 10.14 -9.49 5.18
C LEU A 139 11.62 -9.28 4.85
N LYS A 140 12.19 -10.12 4.00
CA LYS A 140 13.63 -10.06 3.64
C LYS A 140 13.95 -8.91 2.67
N GLN A 141 12.93 -8.35 2.06
CA GLN A 141 13.00 -7.31 1.05
C GLN A 141 12.78 -5.91 1.65
N LEU A 142 12.39 -5.84 2.92
CA LEU A 142 12.17 -4.59 3.62
C LEU A 142 13.49 -3.85 3.84
N GLU A 143 13.56 -2.62 3.38
CA GLU A 143 14.59 -1.65 3.73
C GLU A 143 13.95 -0.59 4.64
N LEU A 144 14.37 -0.59 5.91
CA LEU A 144 13.79 0.28 6.92
C LEU A 144 14.35 1.69 6.81
N LEU A 145 13.45 2.67 6.75
CA LEU A 145 13.77 4.09 6.77
C LEU A 145 13.66 4.63 8.19
N GLU A 146 14.52 5.58 8.53
CA GLU A 146 14.48 6.29 9.81
C GLU A 146 14.14 7.76 9.55
N GLY A 147 12.86 8.10 9.69
CA GLY A 147 12.38 9.45 9.48
C GLY A 147 12.33 9.86 8.00
N SER A 148 12.22 11.17 7.77
CA SER A 148 12.16 11.75 6.42
C SER A 148 13.50 11.59 5.69
N SER A 149 13.48 11.10 4.46
CA SER A 149 14.69 10.83 3.68
C SER A 149 14.46 10.97 2.17
N GLU A 150 15.54 11.15 1.42
CA GLU A 150 15.52 11.15 -0.05
C GLU A 150 15.91 9.76 -0.55
N ILE A 151 14.95 9.06 -1.17
CA ILE A 151 15.11 7.65 -1.59
C ILE A 151 15.65 7.54 -3.02
N LEU A 152 15.40 8.56 -3.86
CA LEU A 152 15.97 8.76 -5.18
C LEU A 152 16.12 10.27 -5.41
N PRO A 153 17.01 10.72 -6.32
CA PRO A 153 17.17 12.15 -6.58
C PRO A 153 15.83 12.82 -6.97
N GLY A 154 15.38 13.77 -6.18
CA GLY A 154 14.10 14.47 -6.32
C GLY A 154 12.88 13.75 -5.75
N LEU A 155 13.01 12.53 -5.21
CA LEU A 155 11.94 11.76 -4.59
C LEU A 155 12.21 11.59 -3.09
N LYS A 156 11.44 12.30 -2.28
CA LYS A 156 11.56 12.31 -0.82
C LYS A 156 10.35 11.65 -0.18
N VAL A 157 10.61 10.89 0.87
CA VAL A 157 9.58 10.45 1.80
C VAL A 157 9.61 11.36 3.02
N LEU A 158 8.43 11.70 3.53
CA LEU A 158 8.26 12.49 4.74
C LEU A 158 7.70 11.56 5.81
N PHE A 159 8.35 11.52 6.97
CA PHE A 159 7.81 10.85 8.14
C PHE A 159 6.67 11.69 8.70
N THR A 160 5.47 11.12 8.74
CA THR A 160 4.26 11.82 9.20
C THR A 160 3.71 11.27 10.50
N GLY A 161 3.90 9.97 10.78
CA GLY A 161 3.32 9.29 11.94
C GLY A 161 1.82 9.57 12.14
N GLY A 162 1.33 9.30 13.35
CA GLY A 162 -0.04 9.61 13.76
C GLY A 162 -1.05 8.52 13.40
N HIS A 163 -1.44 8.40 12.12
CA HIS A 163 -2.43 7.39 11.70
C HIS A 163 -1.94 5.96 11.98
N THR A 164 -0.73 5.66 11.55
CA THR A 164 0.10 4.59 12.10
C THR A 164 1.36 5.21 12.72
N ALA A 165 2.24 4.39 13.28
CA ALA A 165 3.44 4.89 13.92
C ALA A 165 4.52 5.35 12.91
N GLY A 166 4.53 4.77 11.71
CA GLY A 166 5.41 5.10 10.58
C GLY A 166 4.97 6.31 9.75
#